data_AF-A0A939WPH7-F1
#
_entry.id   AF-A0A939WPH7-F1
#
_cell.length_a   1.000
_cell.length_b   1.000
_cell.length_c   1.000
_cell.angle_alpha   90.00
_cell.angle_beta   90.00
_cell.angle_gamma   90.00
#
_symmetry.space_group_name_H-M   'P 1'
#
loop_
_entity.id
_entity.type
_entity.pdbx_description
1 polymer ?
#
loop_
_entity_poly.entity_id
_entity_poly.type
_entity_poly.pdbx_seq_one_letter_code
_entity_poly.pdbx_strand_id
1 'polypeptide(L)' 'MLSGEGVYDDNGVKRTVRAGDVTWTPDGKGHGLSNADGKEDVVFVALIINS' A
#
# COMPACT_ATOMS: atom_id res chain seq x y z
N MET A 1 5.74 1.68 4.13
CA MET A 1 4.82 2.57 4.87
C MET A 1 5.62 3.40 5.86
N LEU A 2 5.48 4.73 5.86
CA LEU A 2 6.21 5.62 6.78
C LEU A 2 5.37 5.98 8.02
N SER A 3 4.08 6.29 7.84
CA SER A 3 3.13 6.54 8.93
C SER A 3 1.68 6.26 8.49
N GLY A 4 0.78 6.17 9.46
CA GLY A 4 -0.65 5.90 9.25
C GLY A 4 -0.99 4.43 9.05
N GLU A 5 -2.28 4.16 8.85
CA GLU A 5 -2.86 2.86 8.54
C GLU A 5 -3.67 2.93 7.23
N GLY A 6 -3.50 1.96 6.34
CA GLY A 6 -4.23 1.89 5.07
C GLY A 6 -4.64 0.47 4.71
N VAL A 7 -5.59 0.36 3.79
CA VAL A 7 -6.01 -0.92 3.19
C VAL A 7 -5.31 -1.08 1.85
N TYR A 8 -4.42 -2.07 1.77
CA TYR A 8 -3.74 -2.47 0.54
C TYR A 8 -4.56 -3.55 -0.17
N ASP A 9 -4.93 -3.30 -1.42
CA ASP A 9 -5.59 -4.27 -2.31
C ASP A 9 -4.55 -4.81 -3.29
N ASP A 10 -4.26 -6.10 -3.19
CA ASP A 10 -3.30 -6.81 -4.03
C ASP A 10 -4.04 -7.85 -4.88
N ASN A 11 -4.41 -7.47 -6.10
CA ASN A 11 -5.19 -8.32 -7.00
C ASN A 11 -6.50 -8.85 -6.37
N GLY A 12 -7.22 -7.99 -5.64
CA GLY A 12 -8.47 -8.33 -4.94
C GLY A 12 -8.27 -8.82 -3.51
N VAL A 13 -7.03 -9.12 -3.10
CA VAL A 13 -6.72 -9.54 -1.72
C VAL A 13 -6.41 -8.31 -0.87
N LYS A 14 -7.34 -7.98 0.04
CA LYS A 14 -7.23 -6.82 0.91
C LYS A 14 -6.51 -7.15 2.22
N ARG A 15 -5.54 -6.33 2.60
CA ARG A 15 -4.81 -6.41 3.87
C ARG A 15 -4.58 -5.02 4.46
N THR A 16 -4.66 -4.91 5.78
CA THR A 16 -4.25 -3.70 6.49
C THR A 16 -2.72 -3.59 6.47
N VAL A 17 -2.21 -2.40 6.18
CA VAL A 17 -0.79 -2.05 6.27
C VAL A 17 -0.61 -0.86 7.20
N ARG A 18 0.48 -0.86 7.97
CA ARG A 18 0.82 0.13 9.00
C ARG A 18 2.25 0.62 8.85
N ALA A 19 2.62 1.65 9.60
CA ALA A 19 4.00 2.14 9.65
C ALA A 19 5.01 1.00 9.84
N GLY A 20 6.04 0.96 8.99
CA GLY A 20 7.04 -0.12 8.96
C GLY A 20 6.76 -1.24 7.95
N ASP A 21 5.52 -1.43 7.52
CA ASP A 21 5.19 -2.47 6.54
C ASP A 21 5.76 -2.14 5.15
N VAL A 22 6.13 -3.21 4.43
CA VAL A 22 6.58 -3.16 3.04
C VAL A 22 5.64 -4.02 2.20
N THR A 23 5.21 -3.49 1.06
CA THR A 23 4.43 -4.23 0.06
C THR A 23 5.24 -4.36 -1.22
N TRP A 24 4.93 -5.39 -2.00
CA TRP A 24 5.55 -5.65 -3.29
C TRP A 24 4.50 -6.14 -4.27
N THR A 25 4.56 -5.66 -5.51
CA THR A 25 3.68 -6.06 -6.61
C THR A 25 4.54 -6.48 -7.80
N PRO A 26 4.49 -7.76 -8.21
CA PRO A 26 5.26 -8.24 -9.35
C PRO A 26 4.68 -7.77 -10.69
N ASP A 27 5.46 -7.97 -11.76
CA ASP A 27 5.03 -7.70 -13.13
C ASP A 27 3.70 -8.37 -13.48
N GLY A 28 2.89 -7.65 -14.25
CA GLY A 28 1.56 -8.11 -14.65
C GLY A 28 0.52 -8.15 -13.53
N LYS A 29 0.82 -7.63 -12.34
CA LYS A 29 -0.12 -7.50 -11.21
C LYS A 29 -0.50 -6.05 -10.94
N GLY A 30 -1.69 -5.86 -10.38
CA GLY A 30 -2.20 -4.57 -9.94
C GLY A 30 -2.21 -4.45 -8.43
N HIS A 31 -2.15 -3.21 -7.93
CA HIS A 31 -2.36 -2.92 -6.53
C HIS A 31 -3.04 -1.57 -6.31
N GLY A 32 -3.64 -1.40 -5.14
CA GLY A 32 -4.20 -0.13 -4.67
C GLY A 32 -3.95 0.06 -3.18
N LEU A 33 -3.92 1.31 -2.73
CA LEU A 33 -3.84 1.68 -1.32
C LEU A 33 -4.94 2.69 -1.01
N SER A 34 -5.77 2.38 -0.02
CA SER A 34 -6.88 3.23 0.41
C SER A 34 -6.70 3.69 1.85
N ASN A 35 -6.80 5.01 2.07
CA ASN A 35 -6.97 5.60 3.39
C ASN A 35 -8.47 5.60 3.76
N ALA A 36 -9.03 4.40 4.00
CA ALA A 36 -10.47 4.21 4.05
C ALA A 36 -11.14 4.75 5.34
N ASP A 37 -10.44 4.75 6.47
CA ASP A 37 -10.98 5.28 7.72
C ASP A 37 -10.79 6.81 7.85
N GLY A 38 -9.85 7.39 7.09
CA GLY A 38 -9.65 8.83 6.93
C GLY A 38 -9.32 9.56 8.23
N LYS A 39 -8.87 8.85 9.27
CA LYS A 39 -8.61 9.44 10.60
C LYS A 39 -7.27 10.15 10.68
N GLU A 40 -6.30 9.68 9.90
CA GLU A 40 -4.95 10.23 9.80
C GLU A 40 -4.43 10.09 8.37
N ASP A 41 -3.36 10.82 8.06
CA ASP A 41 -2.71 10.72 6.76
C ASP A 41 -1.93 9.41 6.62
N VAL A 42 -2.11 8.74 5.48
CA VAL A 42 -1.28 7.62 5.06
C VAL A 42 -0.07 8.15 4.31
N VAL A 43 1.12 8.04 4.91
CA VAL A 43 2.37 8.51 4.29
C VAL A 43 3.22 7.30 3.90
N PHE A 44 3.61 7.23 2.64
CA PHE A 44 4.38 6.12 2.10
C PHE A 44 5.29 6.58 0.95
N VAL A 45 6.22 5.71 0.58
CA VAL A 45 7.08 5.88 -0.61
C VAL A 45 6.75 4.74 -1.56
N ALA A 46 6.50 5.08 -2.82
CA ALA A 46 6.40 4.11 -3.90
C ALA A 46 7.71 4.09 -4.69
N LEU A 47 8.30 2.91 -4.85
CA LEU A 47 9.44 2.68 -5.72
C LEU A 47 8.94 1.89 -6.93
N ILE A 48 9.07 2.47 -8.12
CA ILE A 48 8.72 1.84 -9.39
C ILE A 48 10.02 1.61 -10.16
N ILE A 49 10.28 0.36 -10.52
CA ILE A 49 11.47 -0.04 -11.27
C ILE A 49 11.00 -0.58 -12.62
N ASN A 50 11.61 -0.07 -13.70
CA ASN A 50 11.44 -0.57 -15.05
C ASN A 50 12.85 -0.82 -15.60
N SER A 51 13.12 -2.05 -16.04
CA SER A 51 14.45 -2.53 -16.46
C SER A 51 14.38 -3.21 -17.80
#